data_AF-A0A2D6P7X7-F1
#
_entry.id   AF-A0A2D6P7X7-F1
#
_cell.length_a   1.000
_cell.length_b   1.000
_cell.length_c   1.000
_cell.angle_alpha   90.00
_cell.angle_beta   90.00
_cell.angle_gamma   90.00
#
_symmetry.space_group_name_H-M   'P 1'
#
loop_
_entity.id
_entity.type
_entity.pdbx_description
1 polymer ?
#
loop_
_entity_poly.entity_id
_entity_poly.type
_entity_poly.pdbx_seq_one_letter_code
_entity_poly.pdbx_strand_id
1 'polypeptide(L)'
;MYKLKKHPDTGKVHCISLVKDGINFLIPVNPENRDYQQFIQDVAEQGIEIVEGPDVVEPSYVELREAEYPPYSDQFDQIYHEGVDAWKASIQQIKDRYPKTITGGTTVGSVPTWVQEAADNWTFNKQLREYVAAVERLELEPVVASEDIPETIEVTTTDPETLESTTETVRNPLIVKDEEQRAAAQAVVDATPQSVIDSINT
;
A
#
# COMPACT_ATOMS: atom_id res chain seq x y z
N MET A 1 8.66 6.81 4.41
CA MET A 1 7.33 7.46 4.40
C MET A 1 6.96 7.73 2.95
N TYR A 2 5.71 7.44 2.59
CA TYR A 2 5.18 7.58 1.24
C TYR A 2 4.34 8.85 1.13
N LYS A 3 4.37 9.54 0.00
CA LYS A 3 3.53 10.70 -0.29
C LYS A 3 2.86 10.57 -1.65
N LEU A 4 1.54 10.68 -1.69
CA LEU A 4 0.80 10.61 -2.95
C LEU A 4 0.95 11.90 -3.75
N LYS A 5 1.07 11.78 -5.08
CA LYS A 5 1.18 12.94 -5.98
C LYS A 5 0.10 12.90 -7.05
N LYS A 6 -0.70 13.96 -7.10
CA LYS A 6 -1.73 14.16 -8.12
C LYS A 6 -1.12 14.69 -9.41
N HIS A 7 -1.68 14.27 -10.54
CA HIS A 7 -1.38 14.88 -11.83
C HIS A 7 -2.05 16.27 -11.85
N PRO A 8 -1.34 17.33 -12.29
CA PRO A 8 -1.88 18.70 -12.27
C PRO A 8 -3.16 18.83 -13.09
N ASP A 9 -3.22 18.19 -14.26
CA ASP A 9 -4.36 18.35 -15.17
C ASP A 9 -5.58 17.50 -14.84
N THR A 10 -5.40 16.30 -14.27
CA THR A 10 -6.51 15.36 -14.03
C THR A 10 -6.95 15.28 -12.58
N GLY A 11 -6.14 15.82 -11.65
CA GLY A 11 -6.38 15.72 -10.20
C GLY A 11 -6.30 14.29 -9.64
N LYS A 12 -6.01 13.29 -10.47
CA LYS A 12 -5.86 11.88 -10.05
C LYS A 12 -4.45 11.63 -9.54
N VAL A 13 -4.32 10.77 -8.52
CA VAL A 13 -3.00 10.29 -8.08
C VAL A 13 -2.36 9.50 -9.22
N HIS A 14 -1.14 9.85 -9.60
CA HIS A 14 -0.44 9.25 -10.75
C HIS A 14 0.90 8.62 -10.36
N CYS A 15 1.52 9.13 -9.29
CA CYS A 15 2.71 8.54 -8.72
C CYS A 15 2.70 8.67 -7.19
N ILE A 16 3.49 7.81 -6.54
CA ILE A 16 3.80 7.84 -5.12
C ILE A 16 5.26 8.28 -5.00
N SER A 17 5.54 9.26 -4.16
CA SER A 17 6.90 9.64 -3.80
C SER A 17 7.32 8.86 -2.56
N LEU A 18 8.43 8.13 -2.65
CA LEU A 18 9.08 7.52 -1.50
C LEU A 18 10.31 8.34 -1.14
N VAL A 19 10.33 8.87 0.08
CA VAL A 19 11.51 9.54 0.63
C VAL A 19 12.31 8.52 1.43
N LYS A 20 13.51 8.19 0.95
CA LYS A 20 14.45 7.27 1.62
C LYS A 20 15.85 7.84 1.55
N ASP A 21 16.51 7.94 2.70
CA ASP A 21 17.89 8.46 2.83
C ASP A 21 18.09 9.86 2.20
N GLY A 22 17.05 10.71 2.25
CA GLY A 22 17.06 12.04 1.64
C GLY A 22 16.89 12.06 0.12
N ILE A 23 16.69 10.89 -0.51
CA ILE A 23 16.43 10.73 -1.93
C ILE A 23 14.93 10.52 -2.14
N ASN A 24 14.38 11.24 -3.12
CA ASN A 24 12.98 11.10 -3.55
C ASN A 24 12.90 10.16 -4.76
N PHE A 25 12.29 9.00 -4.56
CA PHE A 25 11.95 8.07 -5.63
C PHE A 25 10.51 8.30 -6.07
N LEU A 26 10.24 8.24 -7.38
CA LEU A 26 8.91 8.35 -7.95
C LEU A 26 8.46 6.97 -8.43
N ILE A 27 7.41 6.46 -7.79
CA ILE A 27 6.85 5.15 -8.05
C ILE A 27 5.56 5.37 -8.86
N PRO A 28 5.45 4.85 -10.09
CA PRO A 28 4.21 4.94 -10.86
C PRO A 28 3.12 4.11 -10.17
N VAL A 29 1.87 4.58 -10.23
CA VAL A 29 0.70 3.78 -9.80
C VAL A 29 0.42 2.72 -10.86
N ASN A 30 1.18 1.63 -10.83
CA ASN A 30 1.08 0.50 -11.76
C ASN A 30 1.23 -0.82 -10.99
N PRO A 31 0.20 -1.69 -10.98
CA PRO A 31 0.25 -3.00 -10.33
C PRO A 31 1.39 -3.92 -10.75
N GLU A 32 1.95 -3.75 -11.95
CA GLU A 32 3.08 -4.54 -12.45
C GLU A 32 4.45 -4.01 -11.97
N ASN A 33 4.49 -2.81 -11.38
CA ASN A 33 5.72 -2.22 -10.87
C ASN A 33 6.07 -2.81 -9.49
N ARG A 34 7.33 -3.25 -9.32
CA ARG A 34 7.80 -3.86 -8.06
C ARG A 34 7.76 -2.89 -6.87
N ASP A 35 8.12 -1.64 -7.07
CA ASP A 35 8.10 -0.64 -6.00
C ASP A 35 6.66 -0.27 -5.61
N TYR A 36 5.72 -0.31 -6.54
CA TYR A 36 4.29 -0.19 -6.24
C TYR A 36 3.79 -1.38 -5.43
N GLN A 37 4.15 -2.61 -5.81
CA GLN A 37 3.80 -3.80 -5.04
C GLN A 37 4.38 -3.74 -3.61
N GLN A 38 5.63 -3.27 -3.46
CA GLN A 38 6.24 -3.06 -2.16
C GLN A 38 5.52 -1.98 -1.35
N PHE A 39 5.13 -0.87 -1.99
CA PHE A 39 4.33 0.17 -1.33
C PHE A 39 3.02 -0.42 -0.77
N ILE A 40 2.28 -1.20 -1.55
CA ILE A 40 1.03 -1.83 -1.11
C ILE A 40 1.28 -2.83 0.03
N GLN A 41 2.34 -3.63 -0.07
CA GLN A 41 2.74 -4.54 1.01
C GLN A 41 3.06 -3.77 2.30
N ASP A 42 3.85 -2.70 2.22
CA ASP A 42 4.20 -1.89 3.38
C ASP A 42 2.95 -1.31 4.05
N VAL A 43 1.98 -0.83 3.26
CA VAL A 43 0.69 -0.34 3.78
C VAL A 43 -0.11 -1.46 4.45
N ALA A 44 -0.14 -2.65 3.87
CA ALA A 44 -0.83 -3.80 4.45
C ALA A 44 -0.22 -4.26 5.78
N GLU A 45 1.11 -4.22 5.89
CA GLU A 45 1.85 -4.72 7.07
C GLU A 45 2.01 -3.66 8.18
N GLN A 46 2.18 -2.39 7.81
CA GLN A 46 2.47 -1.29 8.75
C GLN A 46 1.30 -0.32 8.95
N GLY A 47 0.24 -0.44 8.13
CA GLY A 47 -0.94 0.41 8.16
C GLY A 47 -0.82 1.68 7.31
N ILE A 48 -1.95 2.36 7.13
CA ILE A 48 -2.07 3.54 6.25
C ILE A 48 -1.29 4.77 6.76
N GLU A 49 -0.88 4.78 8.03
CA GLU A 49 -0.18 5.90 8.67
C GLU A 49 1.18 6.21 8.04
N ILE A 50 1.76 5.26 7.30
CA ILE A 50 3.01 5.47 6.55
C ILE A 50 2.81 6.30 5.28
N VAL A 51 1.56 6.63 4.93
CA VAL A 51 1.16 7.32 3.69
C VAL A 51 0.61 8.70 3.99
N GLU A 52 1.24 9.71 3.42
CA GLU A 52 0.74 11.07 3.36
C GLU A 52 -0.12 11.25 2.10
N GLY A 53 -1.31 11.85 2.26
CA GLY A 53 -2.17 12.15 1.13
C GLY A 53 -1.60 13.22 0.20
N PRO A 54 -2.27 13.47 -0.94
CA PRO A 54 -1.78 14.41 -1.92
C PRO A 54 -1.95 15.86 -1.46
N ASP A 55 -1.05 16.72 -1.94
CA ASP A 55 -1.15 18.16 -1.74
C ASP A 55 -2.50 18.69 -2.31
N VAL A 56 -3.22 19.47 -1.51
CA VAL A 56 -4.44 20.20 -1.89
C VAL A 56 -4.08 21.68 -1.92
N VAL A 57 -4.09 22.25 -3.12
CA VAL A 57 -3.78 23.67 -3.33
C VAL A 57 -5.09 24.45 -3.37
N GLU A 58 -5.24 25.37 -2.42
CA GLU A 58 -6.34 26.33 -2.39
C GLU A 58 -5.88 27.61 -3.08
N PRO A 59 -6.61 28.10 -4.10
CA PRO A 59 -6.22 29.29 -4.84
C PRO A 59 -6.30 30.53 -3.95
N SER A 60 -5.35 31.42 -4.15
CA SER A 60 -5.33 32.75 -3.53
C SER A 60 -6.39 33.67 -4.14
N TYR A 61 -6.67 34.79 -3.47
CA TYR A 61 -7.56 35.82 -4.02
C TYR A 61 -7.10 36.34 -5.39
N VAL A 62 -5.80 36.28 -5.70
CA VAL A 62 -5.26 36.75 -6.98
C VAL A 62 -5.72 35.83 -8.10
N GLU A 63 -5.50 34.52 -7.93
CA GLU A 63 -5.89 33.49 -8.91
C GLU A 63 -7.41 33.44 -9.11
N LEU A 64 -8.17 33.53 -8.02
CA LEU A 64 -9.64 33.55 -8.09
C LEU A 64 -10.17 34.78 -8.85
N ARG A 65 -9.58 35.96 -8.63
CA ARG A 65 -9.99 37.18 -9.33
C ARG A 65 -9.57 37.16 -10.79
N GLU A 66 -8.35 36.71 -11.08
CA GLU A 66 -7.86 36.60 -12.45
C GLU A 66 -8.74 35.67 -13.28
N ALA A 67 -9.18 34.55 -12.71
CA ALA A 67 -10.08 33.60 -13.37
C ALA A 67 -11.48 34.18 -13.65
N GLU A 68 -11.97 35.12 -12.83
CA GLU A 68 -13.30 35.70 -12.99
C GLU A 68 -13.30 37.06 -13.72
N TYR A 69 -12.15 37.73 -13.83
CA TYR A 69 -12.11 39.00 -14.54
C TYR A 69 -12.53 38.83 -16.02
N PRO A 70 -13.41 39.72 -16.53
CA PRO A 70 -13.73 39.73 -17.95
C PRO A 70 -12.47 39.99 -18.79
N PRO A 71 -12.43 39.52 -20.04
CA PRO A 71 -11.37 39.90 -20.98
C PRO A 71 -11.21 41.42 -21.08
N TYR A 72 -10.00 41.89 -21.38
CA TYR A 72 -9.73 43.33 -21.48
C TYR A 72 -10.61 44.05 -22.51
N SER A 73 -11.00 43.37 -23.61
CA SER A 73 -11.92 43.91 -24.61
C SER A 73 -13.25 44.30 -24.00
N ASP A 74 -13.84 43.41 -23.19
CA ASP A 74 -15.16 43.59 -22.61
C ASP A 74 -15.12 44.65 -21.51
N GLN A 75 -14.00 44.72 -20.78
CA GLN A 75 -13.78 45.80 -19.82
C GLN A 75 -13.68 47.17 -20.52
N PHE A 76 -12.96 47.27 -21.64
CA PHE A 76 -12.87 48.53 -22.39
C PHE A 76 -14.18 48.92 -23.05
N ASP A 77 -14.92 47.95 -23.58
CA ASP A 77 -16.25 48.12 -24.14
C ASP A 77 -17.23 48.65 -23.07
N GLN A 78 -17.23 48.03 -21.88
CA GLN A 78 -18.04 48.47 -20.76
C GLN A 78 -17.67 49.90 -20.31
N ILE A 79 -16.38 50.23 -20.22
CA ILE A 79 -15.94 51.59 -19.89
C ILE A 79 -16.43 52.61 -20.93
N TYR A 80 -16.41 52.24 -22.21
CA TYR A 80 -16.83 53.11 -23.30
C TYR A 80 -18.35 53.33 -23.31
N HIS A 81 -19.14 52.28 -23.09
CA HIS A 81 -20.60 52.33 -23.20
C HIS A 81 -21.33 52.68 -21.91
N GLU A 82 -20.84 52.21 -20.76
CA GLU A 82 -21.50 52.37 -19.44
C GLU A 82 -20.75 53.33 -18.52
N GLY A 83 -19.50 53.68 -18.85
CA GLY A 83 -18.66 54.58 -18.08
C GLY A 83 -17.85 53.88 -16.98
N VAL A 84 -16.87 54.62 -16.45
CA VAL A 84 -15.89 54.09 -15.48
C VAL A 84 -16.51 53.67 -14.15
N ASP A 85 -17.62 54.29 -13.73
CA ASP A 85 -18.26 53.97 -12.45
C ASP A 85 -19.01 52.63 -12.50
N ALA A 86 -19.65 52.32 -13.62
CA ALA A 86 -20.28 51.02 -13.86
C ALA A 86 -19.23 49.90 -13.89
N TRP A 87 -18.13 50.10 -14.62
CA TRP A 87 -17.01 49.16 -14.65
C TRP A 87 -16.41 48.92 -13.25
N LYS A 88 -16.18 49.99 -12.47
CA LYS A 88 -15.69 49.87 -11.08
C LYS A 88 -16.63 49.05 -10.21
N ALA A 89 -17.95 49.22 -10.35
CA ALA A 89 -18.93 48.46 -9.60
C ALA A 89 -18.84 46.96 -9.92
N SER A 90 -18.76 46.59 -11.21
CA SER A 90 -18.56 45.20 -11.63
C SER A 90 -17.28 44.59 -11.08
N ILE A 91 -16.15 45.31 -11.19
CA ILE A 91 -14.86 44.87 -10.63
C ILE A 91 -14.93 44.74 -9.10
N GLN A 92 -15.64 45.65 -8.43
CA GLN A 92 -15.77 45.60 -6.98
C GLN A 92 -16.56 44.38 -6.51
N GLN A 93 -17.60 43.95 -7.22
CA GLN A 93 -18.34 42.71 -6.90
C GLN A 93 -17.43 41.48 -6.90
N ILE A 94 -16.53 41.36 -7.89
CA ILE A 94 -15.54 40.27 -7.96
C ILE A 94 -14.58 40.35 -6.76
N LYS A 95 -14.13 41.57 -6.41
CA LYS A 95 -13.22 41.77 -5.28
C LYS A 95 -13.86 41.51 -3.92
N ASP A 96 -15.14 41.79 -3.77
CA ASP A 96 -15.92 41.52 -2.56
C ASP A 96 -16.19 40.02 -2.41
N ARG A 97 -16.40 39.30 -3.53
CA ARG A 97 -16.49 37.84 -3.55
C ARG A 97 -15.17 37.17 -3.14
N TYR A 98 -14.05 37.72 -3.58
CA TYR A 98 -12.71 37.18 -3.27
C TYR A 98 -11.86 38.20 -2.50
N PRO A 99 -12.09 38.40 -1.19
CA PRO A 99 -11.34 39.36 -0.38
C PRO A 99 -9.86 38.97 -0.25
N LYS A 100 -9.00 39.96 0.00
CA LYS A 100 -7.54 39.76 0.15
C LYS A 100 -7.15 38.88 1.35
N THR A 101 -8.09 38.61 2.25
CA THR A 101 -7.92 37.68 3.36
C THR A 101 -7.83 36.23 2.89
N ILE A 102 -8.26 35.91 1.66
CA ILE A 102 -8.02 34.61 1.04
C ILE A 102 -6.57 34.56 0.55
N THR A 103 -5.68 34.04 1.39
CA THR A 103 -4.26 33.93 1.07
C THR A 103 -3.95 32.75 0.14
N GLY A 104 -4.88 31.81 0.01
CA GLY A 104 -4.59 30.48 -0.54
C GLY A 104 -3.69 29.68 0.40
N GLY A 105 -3.25 28.52 -0.06
CA GLY A 105 -2.33 27.68 0.68
C GLY A 105 -2.24 26.25 0.15
N THR A 106 -1.33 25.48 0.72
CA THR A 106 -1.22 24.05 0.45
C THR A 106 -1.46 23.30 1.74
N THR A 107 -2.44 22.39 1.73
CA THR A 107 -2.70 21.47 2.83
C THR A 107 -2.49 20.02 2.37
N VAL A 108 -2.28 19.12 3.32
CA VAL A 108 -2.22 17.69 3.03
C VAL A 108 -3.66 17.16 2.96
N GLY A 109 -4.05 16.63 1.81
CA GLY A 109 -5.35 15.99 1.63
C GLY A 109 -5.42 14.61 2.28
N SER A 110 -6.63 14.05 2.35
CA SER A 110 -6.83 12.68 2.81
C SER A 110 -6.23 11.65 1.84
N VAL A 111 -5.77 10.52 2.38
CA VAL A 111 -5.34 9.38 1.57
C VAL A 111 -6.57 8.77 0.87
N PRO A 112 -6.55 8.59 -0.47
CA PRO A 112 -7.66 7.99 -1.20
C PRO A 112 -7.93 6.53 -0.81
N THR A 113 -9.18 6.09 -0.91
CA THR A 113 -9.62 4.74 -0.47
C THR A 113 -8.95 3.59 -1.22
N TRP A 114 -8.61 3.78 -2.51
CA TRP A 114 -7.97 2.74 -3.32
C TRP A 114 -6.68 2.20 -2.71
N VAL A 115 -5.97 3.01 -1.90
CA VAL A 115 -4.73 2.58 -1.23
C VAL A 115 -5.04 1.50 -0.21
N GLN A 116 -6.06 1.70 0.61
CA GLN A 116 -6.51 0.72 1.59
C GLN A 116 -7.12 -0.51 0.90
N GLU A 117 -7.96 -0.30 -0.12
CA GLU A 117 -8.55 -1.39 -0.90
C GLU A 117 -7.48 -2.29 -1.54
N ALA A 118 -6.40 -1.70 -2.05
CA ALA A 118 -5.27 -2.45 -2.61
C ALA A 118 -4.48 -3.21 -1.54
N ALA A 119 -4.28 -2.61 -0.36
CA ALA A 119 -3.62 -3.25 0.78
C ALA A 119 -4.45 -4.44 1.34
N ASP A 120 -5.77 -4.27 1.44
CA ASP A 120 -6.69 -5.33 1.87
C ASP A 120 -6.69 -6.49 0.85
N ASN A 121 -6.72 -6.18 -0.44
CA ASN A 121 -6.63 -7.17 -1.51
C ASN A 121 -5.28 -7.92 -1.50
N TRP A 122 -4.19 -7.22 -1.22
CA TRP A 122 -2.88 -7.88 -1.05
C TRP A 122 -2.89 -8.88 0.12
N THR A 123 -3.44 -8.48 1.27
CA THR A 123 -3.56 -9.35 2.46
C THR A 123 -4.41 -10.57 2.15
N PHE A 124 -5.56 -10.36 1.52
CA PHE A 124 -6.46 -11.43 1.09
C PHE A 124 -5.75 -12.43 0.16
N ASN A 125 -5.06 -11.96 -0.88
CA ASN A 125 -4.34 -12.82 -1.83
C ASN A 125 -3.13 -13.52 -1.20
N LYS A 126 -2.52 -12.93 -0.16
CA LYS A 126 -1.47 -13.60 0.62
C LYS A 126 -2.06 -14.77 1.41
N GLN A 127 -3.13 -14.52 2.18
CA GLN A 127 -3.82 -15.56 2.94
C GLN A 127 -4.32 -16.69 2.04
N LEU A 128 -4.88 -16.36 0.88
CA LEU A 128 -5.34 -17.35 -0.09
C LEU A 128 -4.20 -18.27 -0.57
N ARG A 129 -3.02 -17.70 -0.91
CA ARG A 129 -1.87 -18.50 -1.34
C ARG A 129 -1.32 -19.38 -0.23
N GLU A 130 -1.25 -18.86 1.00
CA GLU A 130 -0.80 -19.61 2.18
C GLU A 130 -1.76 -20.76 2.51
N TYR A 131 -3.07 -20.50 2.45
CA TYR A 131 -4.10 -21.52 2.63
C TYR A 131 -4.00 -22.65 1.58
N VAL A 132 -3.91 -22.31 0.29
CA VAL A 132 -3.80 -23.30 -0.79
C VAL A 132 -2.55 -24.17 -0.60
N ALA A 133 -1.40 -23.56 -0.29
CA ALA A 133 -0.16 -24.30 -0.03
C ALA A 133 -0.26 -25.20 1.22
N ALA A 134 -0.99 -24.77 2.25
CA ALA A 134 -1.21 -25.56 3.45
C ALA A 134 -2.12 -26.77 3.18
N VAL A 135 -3.20 -26.59 2.42
CA VAL A 135 -4.08 -27.69 1.98
C VAL A 135 -3.29 -28.70 1.15
N GLU A 136 -2.53 -28.25 0.15
CA GLU A 136 -1.67 -29.12 -0.67
C GLU A 136 -0.69 -29.94 0.20
N ARG A 137 -0.10 -29.32 1.23
CA ARG A 137 0.80 -30.01 2.15
C ARG A 137 0.11 -31.11 2.97
N LEU A 138 -1.15 -30.89 3.35
CA LEU A 138 -1.95 -31.84 4.12
C LEU A 138 -2.47 -33.00 3.26
N GLU A 139 -2.68 -32.78 1.96
CA GLU A 139 -3.09 -33.80 0.99
C GLU A 139 -1.97 -34.80 0.66
N LEU A 140 -0.70 -34.41 0.80
CA LEU A 140 0.44 -35.32 0.64
C LEU A 140 0.42 -36.43 1.72
N GLU A 141 0.92 -37.61 1.36
CA GLU A 141 1.06 -38.73 2.29
C GLU A 141 2.03 -38.39 3.43
N PRO A 142 1.70 -38.70 4.70
CA PRO A 142 2.58 -38.45 5.83
C PRO A 142 3.81 -39.37 5.79
N VAL A 143 4.97 -38.84 6.17
CA VAL A 143 6.18 -39.64 6.32
C VAL A 143 6.10 -40.40 7.64
N VAL A 144 5.84 -41.70 7.56
CA VAL A 144 5.72 -42.58 8.73
C VAL A 144 6.87 -43.59 8.77
N ALA A 145 7.04 -44.23 9.94
CA ALA A 145 8.02 -45.29 10.09
C ALA A 145 7.73 -46.45 9.12
N SER A 146 8.77 -46.90 8.43
CA SER A 146 8.73 -47.99 7.45
C SER A 146 10.05 -48.76 7.47
N GLU A 147 10.16 -49.81 6.66
CA GLU A 147 11.41 -50.56 6.51
C GLU A 147 12.57 -49.68 6.02
N ASP A 148 12.27 -48.72 5.12
CA ASP A 148 13.25 -47.77 4.58
C ASP A 148 13.48 -46.55 5.48
N ILE A 149 12.51 -46.22 6.35
CA ILE A 149 12.53 -45.06 7.24
C ILE A 149 12.30 -45.57 8.68
N PRO A 150 13.35 -45.97 9.42
CA PRO A 150 13.17 -46.47 10.78
C PRO A 150 12.63 -45.37 11.69
N GLU A 151 11.91 -45.74 12.75
CA GLU A 151 11.32 -44.81 13.72
C GLU A 151 12.38 -43.97 14.46
N THR A 152 13.54 -44.58 14.73
CA THR A 152 14.68 -43.97 15.40
C THR A 152 15.97 -44.23 14.63
N ILE A 153 16.92 -43.30 14.74
CA ILE A 153 18.27 -43.44 14.21
C ILE A 153 19.29 -43.24 15.33
N GLU A 154 20.47 -43.85 15.18
CA GLU A 154 21.60 -43.61 16.06
C GLU A 154 22.41 -42.42 15.54
N VAL A 155 22.58 -41.41 16.39
CA VAL A 155 23.43 -40.25 16.11
C VAL A 155 24.69 -40.35 16.94
N THR A 156 25.83 -40.47 16.28
CA THR A 156 27.14 -40.45 16.93
C THR A 156 27.72 -39.04 16.88
N THR A 157 28.08 -38.51 18.04
CA THR A 157 28.77 -37.23 18.17
C THR A 157 30.17 -37.49 18.70
N THR A 158 31.18 -36.95 18.00
CA THR A 158 32.58 -37.07 18.38
C THR A 158 33.06 -35.74 18.92
N ASP A 159 33.59 -35.75 20.14
CA ASP A 159 34.21 -34.58 20.75
C ASP A 159 35.59 -34.32 20.10
N PRO A 160 35.81 -33.13 19.53
CA PRO A 160 37.02 -32.84 18.77
C PRO A 160 38.28 -32.67 19.63
N GLU A 161 38.15 -32.45 20.95
CA GLU A 161 39.29 -32.23 21.87
C GLU A 161 39.72 -33.53 22.56
N THR A 162 38.74 -34.35 22.96
CA THR A 162 38.97 -35.61 23.68
C THR A 162 38.98 -36.84 22.77
N LEU A 163 38.47 -36.71 21.54
CA LEU A 163 38.26 -37.80 20.57
C LEU A 163 37.32 -38.91 21.08
N GLU A 164 36.61 -38.68 22.17
CA GLU A 164 35.57 -39.58 22.66
C GLU A 164 34.32 -39.47 21.78
N SER A 165 33.65 -40.59 21.53
CA SER A 165 32.40 -40.62 20.77
C SER A 165 31.26 -41.15 21.63
N THR A 166 30.17 -40.41 21.67
CA THR A 166 28.90 -40.83 22.28
C THR A 166 27.89 -41.15 21.19
N THR A 167 27.05 -42.14 21.41
CA THR A 167 25.96 -42.49 20.49
C THR A 167 24.64 -42.37 21.24
N GLU A 168 23.67 -41.71 20.62
CA GLU A 168 22.34 -41.51 21.16
C GLU A 168 21.27 -41.94 20.15
N THR A 169 20.25 -42.65 20.63
CA THR A 169 19.07 -43.00 19.86
C THR A 169 18.10 -41.82 19.83
N VAL A 170 17.84 -41.26 18.65
CA VAL A 170 16.89 -40.15 18.46
C VAL A 170 15.79 -40.54 17.48
N ARG A 171 14.61 -39.90 17.57
CA ARG A 171 13.56 -40.06 16.55
C ARG A 171 14.10 -39.66 15.18
N ASN A 172 13.69 -40.38 14.15
CA ASN A 172 14.14 -40.11 12.80
C ASN A 172 13.76 -38.68 12.39
N PRO A 173 14.74 -37.82 12.06
CA PRO A 173 14.50 -36.40 11.79
C PRO A 173 13.61 -36.17 10.57
N LEU A 174 13.49 -37.13 9.65
CA LEU A 174 12.57 -37.03 8.50
C LEU A 174 11.10 -37.09 8.94
N ILE A 175 10.76 -37.99 9.86
CA ILE A 175 9.40 -38.13 10.40
C ILE A 175 9.04 -36.88 11.22
N VAL A 176 9.95 -36.45 12.10
CA VAL A 176 9.73 -35.26 12.94
C VAL A 176 9.51 -34.02 12.08
N LYS A 177 10.34 -33.81 11.05
CA LYS A 177 10.20 -32.67 10.13
C LYS A 177 8.89 -32.72 9.34
N ASP A 178 8.43 -33.89 8.93
CA ASP A 178 7.13 -34.05 8.25
C ASP A 178 5.98 -33.67 9.18
N GLU A 179 5.97 -34.20 10.41
CA GLU A 179 4.97 -33.88 11.44
C GLU A 179 4.92 -32.38 11.74
N GLU A 180 6.08 -31.74 11.92
CA GLU A 180 6.19 -30.29 12.15
C GLU A 180 5.62 -29.47 10.98
N GLN A 181 5.92 -29.86 9.74
CA GLN A 181 5.40 -29.18 8.55
C GLN A 181 3.88 -29.35 8.41
N ARG A 182 3.35 -30.54 8.69
CA ARG A 182 1.90 -30.78 8.67
C ARG A 182 1.20 -30.01 9.79
N ALA A 183 1.79 -29.95 10.98
CA ALA A 183 1.27 -29.15 12.09
C ALA A 183 1.25 -27.66 11.74
N ALA A 184 2.32 -27.14 11.10
CA ALA A 184 2.36 -25.76 10.62
C ALA A 184 1.31 -25.49 9.54
N ALA A 185 1.12 -26.41 8.59
CA ALA A 185 0.08 -26.30 7.57
C ALA A 185 -1.33 -26.28 8.20
N GLN A 186 -1.59 -27.14 9.19
CA GLN A 186 -2.87 -27.14 9.89
C GLN A 186 -3.12 -25.81 10.61
N ALA A 187 -2.10 -25.24 11.26
CA ALA A 187 -2.22 -23.94 11.90
C ALA A 187 -2.57 -22.81 10.91
N VAL A 188 -2.06 -22.87 9.67
CA VAL A 188 -2.44 -21.93 8.60
C VAL A 188 -3.90 -22.11 8.20
N VAL A 189 -4.36 -23.34 7.99
CA VAL A 189 -5.76 -23.65 7.68
C VAL A 189 -6.69 -23.12 8.77
N ASP A 190 -6.36 -23.39 10.05
CA ASP A 190 -7.18 -22.99 11.19
C ASP A 190 -7.22 -21.47 11.41
N ALA A 191 -6.13 -20.77 11.06
CA ALA A 191 -6.04 -19.31 11.17
C ALA A 191 -6.64 -18.56 9.97
N THR A 192 -6.90 -19.25 8.86
CA THR A 192 -7.40 -18.61 7.63
C THR A 192 -8.85 -18.17 7.81
N PRO A 193 -9.20 -16.89 7.54
CA PRO A 193 -10.57 -16.42 7.65
C PRO A 193 -11.53 -17.16 6.71
N GLN A 194 -12.75 -17.45 7.17
CA GLN A 194 -13.76 -18.15 6.37
C GLN A 194 -14.06 -17.45 5.04
N SER A 195 -14.02 -16.11 5.01
CA SER A 195 -14.22 -15.32 3.78
C SER A 195 -13.17 -15.62 2.70
N VAL A 196 -11.95 -16.02 3.08
CA VAL A 196 -10.91 -16.46 2.14
C VAL A 196 -11.21 -17.86 1.63
N ILE A 197 -11.61 -18.77 2.52
CA ILE A 197 -11.94 -20.16 2.17
C ILE A 197 -13.12 -20.22 1.19
N ASP A 198 -14.17 -19.43 1.45
CA ASP A 198 -15.39 -19.40 0.62
C ASP A 198 -15.10 -18.90 -0.82
N SER A 199 -14.04 -18.10 -1.01
CA SER A 199 -13.67 -17.58 -2.33
C SER A 199 -13.20 -18.65 -3.32
N ILE A 200 -12.79 -19.83 -2.85
CA ILE A 200 -12.35 -20.95 -3.69
C ILE A 200 -13.54 -21.82 -4.13
N ASN A 201 -14.64 -21.82 -3.38
CA ASN A 201 -15.81 -22.67 -3.60
C ASN A 201 -16.94 -21.99 -4.40
N THR A 202 -16.69 -20.79 -4.93
CA THR A 202 -17.65 -19.98 -5.71
C THR A 202 -17.37 -20.09 -7.20
#